data_AF-A0A7W1PUI1-F1
#
_entry.id   AF-A0A7W1PUI1-F1
#
_cell.length_a   1.000
_cell.length_b   1.000
_cell.length_c   1.000
_cell.angle_alpha   90.00
_cell.angle_beta   90.00
_cell.angle_gamma   90.00
#
_symmetry.space_group_name_H-M   'P 1'
#
loop_
_entity.id
_entity.type
_entity.pdbx_description
1 polymer ?
#
loop_
_entity_poly.entity_id
_entity_poly.type
_entity_poly.pdbx_seq_one_letter_code
_entity_poly.pdbx_strand_id
1 'polypeptide(L)'
;GIAYVTTPNFNSLSKKFLGPKWNILNYPEHLSYYTCRTLKHAFACTGFNLIKINTSGFSYSRFKSSNATGLLKNEETNIQKVKSKDEKIRTFFEKNIMAKMLKGTINYCLDKGEMGDSIKAFFIKPE
;
A
#
# COMPACT_ATOMS: atom_id res chain seq x y z
N GLY A 1 -5.94 17.82 -18.07
CA GLY A 1 -6.65 16.64 -17.52
C GLY A 1 -6.00 16.15 -16.22
N ILE A 2 -6.74 15.43 -15.36
CA ILE A 2 -6.22 14.90 -14.09
C ILE A 2 -5.97 13.39 -14.21
N ALA A 3 -4.79 12.93 -13.79
CA ALA A 3 -4.45 11.53 -13.64
C ALA A 3 -4.52 11.13 -12.16
N TYR A 4 -5.30 10.10 -11.84
CA TYR A 4 -5.35 9.49 -10.52
C TYR A 4 -4.70 8.10 -10.58
N VAL A 5 -3.73 7.85 -9.71
CA VAL A 5 -2.99 6.58 -9.66
C VAL A 5 -2.99 6.04 -8.24
N THR A 6 -3.22 4.74 -8.14
CA THR A 6 -2.98 3.95 -6.93
C THR A 6 -1.98 2.86 -7.22
N THR A 7 -0.99 2.70 -6.34
CA THR A 7 0.04 1.68 -6.50
C THR A 7 0.60 1.26 -5.14
N PRO A 8 1.12 0.03 -4.97
CA PRO A 8 1.83 -0.35 -3.76
C PRO A 8 3.03 0.57 -3.49
N ASN A 9 3.29 0.83 -2.21
CA ASN A 9 4.41 1.65 -1.78
C ASN A 9 5.62 0.79 -1.45
N PHE A 10 6.70 0.94 -2.22
CA PHE A 10 7.96 0.26 -1.99
C PHE A 10 8.70 0.74 -0.71
N ASN A 11 8.32 1.91 -0.17
CA ASN A 11 8.80 2.44 1.11
C ASN A 11 7.90 2.04 2.31
N SER A 12 6.89 1.18 2.09
CA SER A 12 5.95 0.78 3.13
C SER A 12 6.62 0.07 4.30
N LEU A 13 6.02 0.19 5.49
CA LEU A 13 6.42 -0.60 6.65
C LEU A 13 6.39 -2.09 6.34
N SER A 14 5.33 -2.57 5.68
CA SER A 14 5.20 -3.98 5.30
C SER A 14 6.39 -4.45 4.49
N LYS A 15 6.85 -3.69 3.47
CA LYS A 15 8.06 -4.03 2.72
C LYS A 15 9.30 -4.00 3.61
N LYS A 16 9.48 -2.98 4.44
CA LYS A 16 10.66 -2.84 5.30
C LYS A 16 10.82 -4.01 6.27
N PHE A 17 9.71 -4.49 6.83
CA PHE A 17 9.72 -5.63 7.75
C PHE A 17 9.84 -6.98 7.03
N LEU A 18 9.15 -7.17 5.91
CA LEU A 18 9.10 -8.47 5.22
C LEU A 18 10.26 -8.68 4.23
N GLY A 19 10.89 -7.59 3.80
CA GLY A 19 11.99 -7.60 2.85
C GLY A 19 11.63 -8.39 1.58
N PRO A 20 12.39 -9.44 1.23
CA PRO A 20 12.15 -10.24 0.02
C PRO A 20 10.89 -11.10 0.10
N LYS A 21 10.33 -11.34 1.30
CA LYS A 21 9.10 -12.12 1.48
C LYS A 21 7.84 -11.29 1.28
N TRP A 22 7.99 -10.01 0.91
CA TRP A 22 6.85 -9.16 0.63
C TRP A 22 6.17 -9.64 -0.65
N ASN A 23 4.98 -10.23 -0.52
CA ASN A 23 4.26 -10.92 -1.60
C ASN A 23 3.80 -10.03 -2.75
N ILE A 24 4.06 -8.71 -2.69
CA ILE A 24 3.87 -7.78 -3.80
C ILE A 24 5.07 -7.82 -4.76
N LEU A 25 6.23 -8.29 -4.29
CA LEU A 25 7.37 -8.65 -5.14
C LEU A 25 7.03 -9.92 -5.91
N ASN A 26 6.29 -9.78 -7.02
CA ASN A 26 5.84 -10.90 -7.82
C ASN A 26 6.21 -10.68 -9.29
N TYR A 27 7.14 -11.47 -9.82
CA TYR A 27 7.42 -11.50 -11.25
C TYR A 27 6.65 -12.66 -11.90
N PRO A 28 6.02 -12.50 -13.07
CA PRO A 28 6.10 -11.36 -14.00
C PRO A 28 5.01 -10.28 -13.83
N GLU A 29 4.10 -10.41 -12.86
CA GLU A 29 2.94 -9.53 -12.73
C GLU A 29 3.29 -8.08 -12.32
N HIS A 30 4.26 -7.92 -11.42
CA HIS A 30 4.73 -6.64 -10.90
C HIS A 30 6.17 -6.37 -11.36
N LEU A 31 6.30 -5.58 -12.43
CA LEU A 31 7.59 -5.21 -13.03
C LEU A 31 8.18 -3.94 -12.41
N SER A 32 7.31 -2.98 -12.06
CA SER A 32 7.72 -1.66 -11.58
C SER A 32 7.22 -1.40 -10.17
N TYR A 33 8.09 -0.84 -9.33
CA TYR A 33 7.80 -0.51 -7.94
C TYR A 33 8.09 0.96 -7.69
N TYR A 34 7.20 1.61 -6.94
CA TYR A 34 7.28 3.06 -6.72
C TYR A 34 7.30 3.40 -5.23
N THR A 35 8.04 4.46 -4.90
CA THR A 35 7.88 5.25 -3.67
C THR A 35 7.18 6.56 -4.04
N CYS A 36 6.75 7.35 -3.06
CA CYS A 36 6.17 8.67 -3.34
C CYS A 36 7.14 9.53 -4.19
N ARG A 37 8.43 9.50 -3.85
CA ARG A 37 9.48 10.22 -4.56
C ARG A 37 9.65 9.74 -6.00
N THR A 38 9.74 8.43 -6.24
CA THR A 38 9.97 7.92 -7.62
C THR A 38 8.73 8.04 -8.48
N LEU A 39 7.53 7.88 -7.91
CA LEU A 39 6.27 8.13 -8.62
C LEU A 39 6.15 9.60 -9.04
N LYS A 40 6.42 10.53 -8.12
CA LYS A 40 6.44 11.97 -8.42
C LYS A 40 7.43 12.28 -9.52
N HIS A 41 8.63 11.70 -9.46
CA HIS A 41 9.65 11.91 -10.49
C HIS A 41 9.20 11.39 -11.87
N ALA A 42 8.65 10.17 -11.95
CA ALA A 42 8.15 9.60 -13.20
C ALA A 42 7.08 10.47 -13.87
N PHE A 43 6.15 11.02 -13.09
CA PHE A 43 5.14 11.96 -13.59
C PHE A 43 5.75 13.31 -14.00
N ALA A 44 6.68 13.86 -13.21
CA ALA A 44 7.36 15.10 -13.56
C ALA A 44 8.11 15.01 -14.89
N CYS A 45 8.79 13.88 -15.16
CA CYS A 45 9.49 13.64 -16.42
C CYS A 45 8.58 13.60 -17.66
N THR A 46 7.26 13.43 -17.47
CA THR A 46 6.27 13.40 -18.56
C THR A 46 5.45 14.70 -18.64
N GLY A 47 5.86 15.73 -17.90
CA GLY A 47 5.24 17.05 -17.89
C GLY A 47 4.02 17.16 -16.96
N PHE A 48 3.83 16.22 -16.03
CA PHE A 48 2.77 16.32 -15.05
C PHE A 48 3.23 17.01 -13.76
N ASN A 49 2.35 17.82 -13.19
CA ASN A 49 2.51 18.44 -11.87
C ASN A 49 1.74 17.66 -10.81
N LEU A 50 2.33 17.53 -9.63
CA LEU A 50 1.70 16.89 -8.48
C LEU A 50 0.63 17.81 -7.87
N ILE A 51 -0.60 17.32 -7.77
CA ILE A 51 -1.66 17.98 -6.98
C ILE A 51 -1.59 17.48 -5.53
N LYS A 52 -1.58 16.16 -5.34
CA LYS A 52 -1.68 15.53 -4.03
C LYS A 52 -1.11 14.13 -4.07
N ILE A 53 -0.34 13.75 -3.05
CA ILE A 53 0.13 12.38 -2.85
C ILE A 53 -0.02 12.03 -1.38
N ASN A 54 -0.55 10.85 -1.12
CA ASN A 54 -0.69 10.33 0.24
C ASN A 54 -0.41 8.83 0.23
N THR A 55 0.05 8.32 1.38
CA THR A 55 0.14 6.90 1.65
C THR A 55 -0.85 6.49 2.73
N SER A 56 -1.37 5.27 2.62
CA SER A 56 -2.33 4.75 3.60
C SER A 56 -2.32 3.23 3.66
N GLY A 57 -2.86 2.71 4.75
CA GLY A 57 -3.05 1.28 4.96
C GLY A 57 -1.83 0.59 5.56
N PHE A 58 -2.13 -0.46 6.32
CA PHE A 58 -1.17 -1.40 6.86
C PHE A 58 -1.87 -2.75 6.98
N SER A 59 -1.36 -3.77 6.29
CA SER A 59 -1.95 -5.12 6.32
C SER A 59 -1.32 -5.96 7.42
N TYR A 60 -2.02 -6.04 8.54
CA TYR A 60 -1.59 -6.87 9.68
C TYR A 60 -1.55 -8.36 9.33
N SER A 61 -2.49 -8.84 8.53
CA SER A 61 -2.53 -10.25 8.15
C SER A 61 -1.37 -10.61 7.22
N ARG A 62 -0.97 -9.73 6.28
CA ARG A 62 0.25 -9.92 5.48
C ARG A 62 1.48 -9.93 6.38
N PHE A 63 1.60 -8.97 7.29
CA PHE A 63 2.71 -8.90 8.25
C PHE A 63 2.91 -10.22 9.03
N LYS A 64 1.82 -10.86 9.48
CA LYS A 64 1.91 -12.16 10.16
C LYS A 64 2.12 -13.34 9.21
N SER A 65 1.50 -13.33 8.04
CA SER A 65 1.49 -14.46 7.10
C SER A 65 2.87 -14.74 6.50
N SER A 66 3.69 -13.71 6.30
CA SER A 66 5.02 -13.84 5.67
C SER A 66 6.14 -14.23 6.64
N ASN A 67 5.88 -14.26 7.96
CA ASN A 67 6.80 -14.86 8.95
C ASN A 67 6.66 -16.38 9.05
N ALA A 68 5.63 -16.99 8.45
CA ALA A 68 5.55 -18.43 8.30
C ALA A 68 6.52 -18.87 7.18
N THR A 69 7.72 -19.29 7.58
CA THR A 69 8.84 -19.81 6.76
C THR A 69 8.55 -21.14 6.05
N GLY A 70 7.32 -21.37 5.62
CA GLY A 70 6.98 -22.52 4.80
C GLY A 70 5.63 -22.28 4.15
N LEU A 71 5.46 -22.84 2.95
CA LEU A 71 4.23 -22.93 2.14
C LEU A 71 4.30 -22.17 0.81
N LEU A 72 5.22 -22.61 -0.04
CA LEU A 72 5.04 -22.74 -1.50
C LEU A 72 3.92 -23.76 -1.86
N LYS A 73 2.89 -23.89 -1.02
CA LYS A 73 1.73 -24.76 -1.26
C LYS A 73 0.49 -23.89 -1.18
N ASN A 74 0.03 -23.46 -2.36
CA ASN A 74 -1.22 -22.74 -2.65
C ASN A 74 -1.24 -21.26 -2.26
N GLU A 75 -0.43 -20.45 -2.95
CA GLU A 75 -0.36 -18.98 -2.82
C GLU A 75 -1.74 -18.31 -2.98
N GLU A 76 -2.57 -18.75 -3.93
CA GLU A 76 -3.92 -18.20 -4.14
C GLU A 76 -4.82 -18.36 -2.91
N THR A 77 -4.83 -19.55 -2.31
CA THR A 77 -5.66 -19.83 -1.11
C THR A 77 -5.19 -19.01 0.10
N ASN A 78 -3.89 -18.72 0.19
CA ASN A 78 -3.32 -17.95 1.28
C ASN A 78 -3.61 -16.45 1.10
N ILE A 79 -3.49 -15.93 -0.13
CA ILE A 79 -3.87 -14.55 -0.49
C ILE A 79 -5.36 -14.30 -0.20
N GLN A 80 -6.24 -15.25 -0.55
CA GLN A 80 -7.68 -15.15 -0.27
C GLN A 80 -7.97 -15.15 1.25
N LYS A 81 -7.30 -16.00 2.04
CA LYS A 81 -7.42 -16.02 3.50
C LYS A 81 -6.93 -14.72 4.15
N VAL A 82 -5.82 -14.18 3.68
CA VAL A 82 -5.25 -12.89 4.11
C VAL A 82 -6.25 -11.76 3.80
N LYS A 83 -6.76 -11.68 2.57
CA LYS A 83 -7.80 -10.71 2.17
C LYS A 83 -9.04 -10.80 3.06
N SER A 84 -9.51 -12.01 3.36
CA SER A 84 -10.67 -12.23 4.23
C SER A 84 -10.44 -11.73 5.67
N LYS A 85 -9.25 -11.94 6.24
CA LYS A 85 -8.91 -11.44 7.60
C LYS A 85 -8.82 -9.91 7.63
N ASP A 86 -8.14 -9.31 6.67
CA ASP A 86 -8.05 -7.85 6.56
C ASP A 86 -9.43 -7.20 6.39
N GLU A 87 -10.32 -7.86 5.65
CA GLU A 87 -11.70 -7.38 5.45
C GLU A 87 -12.52 -7.39 6.74
N LYS A 88 -12.36 -8.42 7.59
CA LYS A 88 -12.96 -8.46 8.94
C LYS A 88 -12.44 -7.33 9.83
N ILE A 89 -11.13 -7.08 9.79
CA ILE A 89 -10.54 -5.97 10.55
C ILE A 89 -11.07 -4.64 10.01
N ARG A 90 -11.09 -4.45 8.69
CA ARG A 90 -11.63 -3.24 8.07
C ARG A 90 -13.07 -2.98 8.50
N THR A 91 -13.93 -3.98 8.41
CA THR A 91 -15.35 -3.85 8.81
C THR A 91 -15.51 -3.55 10.30
N PHE A 92 -14.66 -4.11 11.17
CA PHE A 92 -14.61 -3.71 12.59
C PHE A 92 -14.28 -2.22 12.76
N PHE A 93 -13.25 -1.74 12.05
CA PHE A 93 -12.82 -0.34 12.09
C PHE A 93 -13.85 0.65 11.51
N GLU A 94 -14.66 0.22 10.55
CA GLU A 94 -15.72 1.08 9.96
C GLU A 94 -16.99 1.13 10.82
N LYS A 95 -17.27 0.10 11.63
CA LYS A 95 -18.48 0.04 12.46
C LYS A 95 -18.41 0.88 13.73
N ASN A 96 -17.21 1.15 14.23
CA ASN A 96 -17.01 1.86 15.50
C ASN A 96 -16.31 3.21 15.25
N ILE A 97 -16.92 4.30 15.74
CA ILE A 97 -16.39 5.66 15.60
C ILE A 97 -14.99 5.79 16.24
N MET A 98 -14.79 5.23 17.43
CA MET A 98 -13.48 5.28 18.10
C MET A 98 -12.41 4.51 17.32
N ALA A 99 -12.77 3.35 16.75
CA ALA A 99 -11.87 2.60 15.89
C ALA A 99 -11.55 3.41 14.62
N LYS A 100 -12.55 4.05 14.01
CA LYS A 100 -12.36 4.92 12.84
C LYS A 100 -11.42 6.09 13.13
N MET A 101 -11.50 6.71 14.32
CA MET A 101 -10.56 7.74 14.76
C MET A 101 -9.14 7.18 14.88
N LEU A 102 -8.98 6.03 15.54
CA LEU A 102 -7.69 5.35 15.64
C LEU A 102 -7.10 5.03 14.27
N LYS A 103 -7.90 4.53 13.34
CA LYS A 103 -7.50 4.29 11.94
C LYS A 103 -7.06 5.59 11.26
N GLY A 104 -7.75 6.71 11.52
CA GLY A 104 -7.37 8.03 11.04
C GLY A 104 -5.98 8.43 11.53
N THR A 105 -5.72 8.31 12.83
CA THR A 105 -4.42 8.60 13.44
C THR A 105 -3.30 7.74 12.87
N ILE A 106 -3.54 6.42 12.75
CA ILE A 106 -2.56 5.50 12.16
C ILE A 106 -2.23 5.91 10.73
N ASN A 107 -3.25 6.16 9.89
CA ASN A 107 -3.02 6.58 8.52
C ASN A 107 -2.32 7.94 8.44
N TYR A 108 -2.62 8.88 9.33
CA TYR A 108 -1.93 10.16 9.39
C TYR A 108 -0.43 9.99 9.69
N CYS A 109 -0.09 9.16 10.66
CA CYS A 109 1.31 8.85 10.99
C CYS A 109 2.02 8.16 9.82
N LEU A 110 1.38 7.17 9.21
CA LEU A 110 1.92 6.46 8.04
C LEU A 110 2.12 7.40 6.85
N ASP A 111 1.18 8.30 6.62
CA ASP A 111 1.23 9.28 5.53
C ASP A 111 2.41 10.24 5.70
N LYS A 112 2.57 10.81 6.90
CA LYS A 112 3.70 11.69 7.23
C LYS A 112 5.06 11.00 7.07
N GLY A 113 5.13 9.70 7.34
CA GLY A 113 6.33 8.89 7.12
C GLY A 113 6.49 8.36 5.70
N GLU A 114 5.55 8.62 4.78
CA GLU A 114 5.45 7.97 3.46
C GLU A 114 5.57 6.44 3.52
N MET A 115 4.96 5.85 4.55
CA MET A 115 5.19 4.49 5.04
C MET A 115 3.95 3.60 4.99
N GLY A 116 2.81 4.13 4.52
CA GLY A 116 1.62 3.33 4.27
C GLY A 116 1.81 2.35 3.11
N ASP A 117 1.05 1.25 3.10
CA ASP A 117 1.16 0.17 2.12
C ASP A 117 0.79 0.58 0.69
N SER A 118 -0.10 1.56 0.53
CA SER A 118 -0.58 2.03 -0.78
C SER A 118 -0.36 3.52 -0.94
N ILE A 119 0.18 3.91 -2.10
CA ILE A 119 0.26 5.29 -2.57
C ILE A 119 -1.01 5.63 -3.33
N LYS A 120 -1.55 6.83 -3.09
CA LYS A 120 -2.63 7.44 -3.86
C LYS A 120 -2.16 8.83 -4.29
N ALA A 121 -2.15 9.08 -5.59
CA ALA A 121 -1.63 10.33 -6.13
C ALA A 121 -2.54 10.91 -7.21
N PHE A 122 -2.66 12.23 -7.20
CA PHE A 122 -3.34 13.04 -8.19
C PHE A 122 -2.32 13.93 -8.89
N PHE A 123 -2.30 13.88 -10.20
CA PHE A 123 -1.43 14.67 -11.06
C PHE A 123 -2.26 15.44 -12.09
N ILE A 124 -1.78 16.60 -12.49
CA ILE A 124 -2.36 17.40 -13.55
C ILE A 124 -1.32 17.66 -14.63
N LYS A 125 -1.71 17.53 -15.90
CA LYS A 125 -0.88 18.02 -17.00
C LYS A 125 -1.32 19.45 -17.32
N PRO A 126 -0.49 20.47 -17.07
CA PRO A 126 -0.74 21.81 -17.60
C PRO A 126 -0.78 21.74 -19.14
N GLU A 127 -1.60 22.58 -19.74
CA GLU A 127 -1.72 22.70 -21.20
C GLU A 127 -0.38 23.08 -21.86
#